data_AF-A0A831UAA9-F1
#
_entry.id   AF-A0A831UAA9-F1
#
_cell.length_a   1.000
_cell.length_b   1.000
_cell.length_c   1.000
_cell.angle_alpha   90.00
_cell.angle_beta   90.00
_cell.angle_gamma   90.00
#
_symmetry.space_group_name_H-M   'P 1'
#
loop_
_entity.id
_entity.type
_entity.pdbx_description
1 polymer ?
#
loop_
_entity_poly.entity_id
_entity_poly.type
_entity_poly.pdbx_seq_one_letter_code
_entity_poly.pdbx_strand_id
1 'polypeptide(L)'
;MGAVSAGVVTAAFAAVGGSSGDTIRATVQKTPKARPGTLRLSIPPGTLLRASSASQQDMVIAGIRGRQIDAQRFAPTSGIVIEGPEAETYICEAYCANFHKDNPTPGAAFSLDANRMFDNLLTEGKKRNLSQQALQAAVWMTSDNIAFADMNRRFPVNQADWNAAQALVRSVAR
;
A
#
# COMPACT_ATOMS: atom_id res chain seq x y z
N MET A 1 6.85 -10.66 -2.75
CA MET A 1 7.47 -10.22 -4.02
C MET A 1 7.96 -11.33 -4.95
N GLY A 2 7.87 -12.62 -4.58
CA GLY A 2 8.48 -13.70 -5.37
C GLY A 2 8.07 -13.78 -6.85
N ALA A 3 6.81 -13.51 -7.21
CA ALA A 3 6.34 -13.65 -8.59
C ALA A 3 6.87 -12.56 -9.55
N VAL A 4 7.00 -11.31 -9.09
CA VAL A 4 7.59 -10.22 -9.88
C VAL A 4 9.08 -10.44 -10.04
N SER A 5 9.79 -10.75 -8.95
CA SER A 5 11.24 -11.02 -8.99
C SER A 5 11.60 -12.25 -9.82
N ALA A 6 10.75 -13.29 -9.81
CA ALA A 6 10.90 -14.47 -10.67
C ALA A 6 10.53 -14.19 -12.15
N GLY A 7 10.00 -13.00 -12.46
CA GLY A 7 9.55 -12.62 -13.80
C GLY A 7 8.34 -13.42 -14.29
N VAL A 8 7.55 -14.01 -13.38
CA VAL A 8 6.31 -14.74 -13.69
C VAL A 8 5.17 -13.76 -14.00
N VAL A 9 5.20 -12.58 -13.39
CA VAL A 9 4.28 -11.49 -13.66
C VAL A 9 5.01 -10.17 -13.82
N THR A 10 4.44 -9.25 -14.59
CA THR A 10 4.72 -7.82 -14.50
C THR A 10 3.68 -7.16 -13.59
N ALA A 11 4.09 -6.12 -12.88
CA ALA A 11 3.21 -5.31 -12.05
C ALA A 11 3.53 -3.83 -12.23
N ALA A 12 2.51 -3.02 -12.47
CA ALA A 12 2.60 -1.56 -12.51
C ALA A 12 1.71 -0.97 -11.41
N PHE A 13 2.22 0.05 -10.73
CA PHE A 13 1.53 0.72 -9.63
C PHE A 13 1.34 2.19 -9.93
N ALA A 14 0.13 2.68 -9.76
CA ALA A 14 -0.22 4.08 -9.99
C ALA A 14 -1.13 4.65 -8.90
N ALA A 15 -0.91 5.91 -8.55
CA ALA A 15 -1.77 6.62 -7.61
C ALA A 15 -3.14 6.92 -8.23
N VAL A 16 -4.20 6.77 -7.43
CA VAL A 16 -5.54 7.28 -7.75
C VAL A 16 -5.72 8.72 -7.24
N GLY A 17 -4.88 9.13 -6.29
CA GLY A 17 -4.97 10.39 -5.53
C GLY A 17 -5.35 10.13 -4.08
N GLY A 18 -5.11 11.11 -3.21
CA GLY A 18 -5.29 10.98 -1.76
C GLY A 18 -4.03 10.51 -1.02
N SER A 19 -4.01 10.66 0.32
CA SER A 19 -2.85 10.29 1.15
C SER A 19 -2.94 8.88 1.74
N SER A 20 -4.15 8.35 1.94
CA SER A 20 -4.39 7.07 2.59
C SER A 20 -5.71 6.43 2.15
N GLY A 21 -5.82 5.12 2.32
CA GLY A 21 -6.99 4.32 1.93
C GLY A 21 -6.82 3.71 0.54
N ASP A 22 -7.92 3.54 -0.20
CA ASP A 22 -7.97 2.92 -1.54
C ASP A 22 -7.35 3.83 -2.62
N THR A 23 -6.02 3.97 -2.57
CA THR A 23 -5.28 5.05 -3.24
C THR A 23 -4.28 4.56 -4.27
N ILE A 24 -4.07 3.25 -4.40
CA ILE A 24 -3.13 2.65 -5.36
C ILE A 24 -3.83 1.66 -6.27
N ARG A 25 -3.71 1.86 -7.58
CA ARG A 25 -4.03 0.85 -8.58
C ARG A 25 -2.81 -0.02 -8.85
N ALA A 26 -3.01 -1.33 -8.80
CA ALA A 26 -2.02 -2.32 -9.20
C ALA A 26 -2.52 -3.05 -10.45
N THR A 27 -1.82 -2.90 -11.57
CA THR A 27 -2.10 -3.64 -12.81
C THR A 27 -1.10 -4.76 -12.93
N VAL A 28 -1.58 -6.00 -13.00
CA VAL A 28 -0.74 -7.21 -12.96
C VAL A 28 -1.06 -8.10 -14.14
N GLN A 29 -0.02 -8.60 -14.81
CA GLN A 29 -0.14 -9.43 -16.00
C GLN A 29 0.81 -10.61 -15.93
N LYS A 30 0.39 -11.79 -16.43
CA LYS A 30 1.29 -12.92 -16.63
C LYS A 30 2.31 -12.61 -17.71
N THR A 31 3.53 -13.07 -17.51
CA THR A 31 4.54 -13.11 -18.58
C THR A 31 4.52 -14.48 -19.27
N PRO A 32 5.25 -14.64 -20.39
CA PRO A 32 5.47 -15.96 -21.00
C PRO A 32 6.17 -16.98 -20.09
N LYS A 33 6.78 -16.57 -18.97
CA LYS A 33 7.35 -17.49 -17.97
C LYS A 33 6.31 -18.11 -17.06
N ALA A 34 5.10 -17.55 -17.01
CA ALA A 34 4.02 -18.12 -16.21
C ALA A 34 3.57 -19.46 -16.79
N ARG A 35 3.34 -20.45 -15.91
CA ARG A 35 2.74 -21.72 -16.32
C ARG A 35 1.30 -21.47 -16.82
N PRO A 36 0.80 -22.31 -17.74
CA PRO A 36 -0.62 -22.32 -18.11
C PRO A 36 -1.52 -22.52 -16.87
N GLY A 37 -2.73 -21.95 -16.93
CA GLY A 37 -3.73 -22.04 -15.86
C GLY A 37 -3.76 -20.83 -14.92
N THR A 38 -4.64 -20.86 -13.93
CA THR A 38 -4.89 -19.73 -13.01
C THR A 38 -3.72 -19.47 -12.08
N LEU A 39 -3.29 -18.21 -12.00
CA LEU A 39 -2.30 -17.75 -11.04
C LEU A 39 -3.00 -16.99 -9.90
N ARG A 40 -2.68 -17.35 -8.66
CA ARG A 40 -3.18 -16.68 -7.45
C ARG A 40 -2.02 -16.03 -6.72
N LEU A 41 -2.10 -14.72 -6.49
CA LEU A 41 -1.06 -13.94 -5.83
C LEU A 41 -1.64 -13.10 -4.70
N SER A 42 -0.76 -12.63 -3.82
CA SER A 42 -1.08 -11.65 -2.79
C SER A 42 -0.02 -10.54 -2.76
N ILE A 43 -0.40 -9.39 -2.23
CA ILE A 43 0.52 -8.32 -1.87
C ILE A 43 0.62 -8.31 -0.34
N PRO A 44 1.78 -8.64 0.25
CA PRO A 44 1.95 -8.61 1.69
C PRO A 44 1.71 -7.19 2.26
N PRO A 45 1.01 -7.06 3.41
CA PRO A 45 0.96 -5.80 4.14
C PRO A 45 2.39 -5.32 4.46
N GLY A 46 2.65 -4.03 4.25
CA GLY A 46 3.98 -3.43 4.43
C GLY A 46 4.79 -3.29 3.15
N THR A 47 4.29 -3.78 2.01
CA THR A 47 4.99 -3.65 0.72
C THR A 47 5.20 -2.18 0.37
N LEU A 48 6.46 -1.75 0.30
CA LEU A 48 6.85 -0.38 -0.01
C LEU A 48 6.91 -0.15 -1.54
N LEU A 49 6.35 0.98 -1.95
CA LEU A 49 6.35 1.50 -3.31
C LEU A 49 7.11 2.83 -3.34
N ARG A 50 8.16 2.91 -4.16
CA ARG A 50 8.90 4.17 -4.37
C ARG A 50 8.27 5.02 -5.44
N ALA A 51 8.01 6.27 -5.12
CA ALA A 51 7.54 7.23 -6.10
C ALA A 51 8.62 7.46 -7.17
N SER A 52 8.20 7.56 -8.43
CA SER A 52 9.11 7.94 -9.52
C SER A 52 9.59 9.39 -9.41
N SER A 53 8.80 10.25 -8.75
CA SER A 53 9.18 11.63 -8.44
C SER A 53 9.75 11.75 -7.03
N ALA A 54 10.94 12.36 -6.90
CA ALA A 54 11.57 12.61 -5.61
C ALA A 54 10.78 13.56 -4.70
N SER A 55 9.92 14.41 -5.27
CA SER A 55 9.08 15.35 -4.51
C SER A 55 7.82 14.71 -3.92
N GLN A 56 7.43 13.52 -4.38
CA GLN A 56 6.22 12.83 -3.96
C GLN A 56 6.50 11.75 -2.93
N GLN A 57 5.53 11.49 -2.07
CA GLN A 57 5.60 10.44 -1.08
C GLN A 57 5.67 9.06 -1.72
N ASP A 58 6.54 8.23 -1.16
CA ASP A 58 6.46 6.78 -1.29
C ASP A 58 5.16 6.27 -0.64
N MET A 59 4.71 5.09 -1.03
CA MET A 59 3.45 4.50 -0.55
C MET A 59 3.69 3.10 0.02
N VAL A 60 3.00 2.76 1.10
CA VAL A 60 3.05 1.43 1.72
C VAL A 60 1.71 0.74 1.54
N ILE A 61 1.67 -0.40 0.86
CA ILE A 61 0.45 -1.17 0.64
C ILE A 61 0.09 -1.96 1.92
N ALA A 62 -1.15 -1.83 2.37
CA ALA A 62 -1.74 -2.62 3.44
C ALA A 62 -2.50 -3.85 2.92
N GLY A 63 -2.97 -3.82 1.67
CA GLY A 63 -3.54 -4.99 1.00
C GLY A 63 -4.43 -4.64 -0.18
N ILE A 64 -4.94 -5.67 -0.83
CA ILE A 64 -5.89 -5.54 -1.94
C ILE A 64 -7.31 -5.40 -1.37
N ARG A 65 -8.10 -4.52 -1.99
CA ARG A 65 -9.47 -4.21 -1.57
C ARG A 65 -10.50 -4.60 -2.63
N GLY A 66 -10.12 -4.59 -3.91
CA GLY A 66 -11.00 -5.01 -4.98
C GLY A 66 -10.30 -5.23 -6.32
N ARG A 67 -10.98 -5.96 -7.21
CA ARG A 67 -10.61 -6.16 -8.61
C ARG A 67 -11.50 -5.27 -9.47
N GLN A 68 -10.93 -4.58 -10.43
CA GLN A 68 -11.68 -3.75 -11.36
C GLN A 68 -12.61 -4.63 -12.21
N ILE A 69 -13.88 -4.24 -12.31
CA ILE A 69 -14.89 -4.93 -13.15
C ILE A 69 -15.37 -4.05 -14.30
N ASP A 70 -15.22 -2.73 -14.20
CA ASP A 70 -15.38 -1.77 -15.29
C ASP A 70 -14.58 -0.48 -14.98
N ALA A 71 -14.75 0.57 -15.79
CA ALA A 71 -14.00 1.82 -15.65
C ALA A 71 -14.09 2.49 -14.26
N GLN A 72 -15.18 2.26 -13.52
CA GLN A 72 -15.46 2.96 -12.26
C GLN A 72 -15.67 2.03 -11.05
N ARG A 73 -15.96 0.74 -11.27
CA ARG A 73 -16.32 -0.19 -10.21
C ARG A 73 -15.27 -1.25 -9.94
N PHE A 74 -15.17 -1.60 -8.66
CA PHE A 74 -14.34 -2.68 -8.15
C PHE A 74 -15.19 -3.70 -7.39
N ALA A 75 -15.04 -4.98 -7.72
CA ALA A 75 -15.60 -6.07 -6.92
C ALA A 75 -14.66 -6.39 -5.75
N PRO A 76 -15.17 -6.51 -4.50
CA PRO A 76 -14.33 -6.79 -3.34
C PRO A 76 -13.52 -8.10 -3.47
N THR A 77 -12.22 -8.02 -3.17
CA THR A 77 -11.32 -9.18 -3.06
C THR A 77 -10.10 -8.81 -2.22
N SER A 78 -9.47 -9.79 -1.61
CA SER A 78 -8.22 -9.64 -0.83
C SER A 78 -6.99 -10.18 -1.55
N GLY A 79 -7.15 -10.73 -2.76
CA GLY A 79 -6.07 -11.35 -3.53
C GLY A 79 -6.19 -11.12 -5.02
N ILE A 80 -5.10 -11.39 -5.73
CA ILE A 80 -4.99 -11.29 -7.18
C ILE A 80 -5.27 -12.68 -7.77
N VAL A 81 -6.15 -12.73 -8.76
CA VAL A 81 -6.43 -13.92 -9.56
C VAL A 81 -6.25 -13.54 -11.03
N ILE A 82 -5.32 -14.21 -11.71
CA ILE A 82 -5.07 -13.98 -13.14
C ILE A 82 -5.36 -15.29 -13.87
N GLU A 83 -6.41 -15.30 -14.67
CA GLU A 83 -6.87 -16.49 -15.39
C GLU A 83 -6.25 -16.56 -16.78
N GLY A 84 -6.27 -15.45 -17.52
CA GLY A 84 -5.74 -15.33 -18.88
C GLY A 84 -4.39 -14.60 -18.98
N PRO A 85 -3.98 -14.24 -20.21
CA PRO A 85 -2.80 -13.43 -20.48
C PRO A 85 -3.06 -11.92 -20.34
N GLU A 86 -4.33 -11.51 -20.25
CA GLU A 86 -4.72 -10.11 -20.12
C GLU A 86 -4.28 -9.51 -18.78
N ALA A 87 -4.05 -8.21 -18.78
CA ALA A 87 -3.71 -7.48 -17.57
C ALA A 87 -4.95 -7.27 -16.69
N GLU A 88 -4.80 -7.51 -15.40
CA GLU A 88 -5.86 -7.38 -14.40
C GLU A 88 -5.54 -6.21 -13.47
N THR A 89 -6.52 -5.35 -13.18
CA THR A 89 -6.32 -4.18 -12.32
C THR A 89 -7.02 -4.35 -10.98
N TYR A 90 -6.33 -3.97 -9.92
CA TYR A 90 -6.76 -4.07 -8.53
C TYR A 90 -6.63 -2.73 -7.84
N ILE A 91 -7.53 -2.43 -6.91
CA ILE A 91 -7.41 -1.31 -5.99
C ILE A 91 -6.84 -1.80 -4.66
N CYS A 92 -5.83 -1.08 -4.18
CA CYS A 92 -5.09 -1.40 -2.97
C CYS A 92 -5.30 -0.29 -1.93
N GLU A 93 -5.48 -0.72 -0.68
CA GLU A 93 -5.34 0.14 0.49
C GLU A 93 -3.85 0.43 0.69
N ALA A 94 -3.49 1.70 0.77
CA ALA A 94 -2.12 2.14 0.94
C ALA A 94 -2.04 3.41 1.80
N TYR A 95 -0.83 3.67 2.30
CA TYR A 95 -0.52 4.77 3.21
C TYR A 95 0.74 5.51 2.75
N CYS A 96 0.68 6.83 2.81
CA CYS A 96 1.79 7.73 2.52
C CYS A 96 2.96 7.50 3.50
N ALA A 97 4.20 7.44 3.00
CA ALA A 97 5.37 7.02 3.78
C ALA A 97 6.39 8.13 4.06
N ASN A 98 6.19 9.37 3.60
CA ASN A 98 7.15 10.46 3.81
C ASN A 98 6.44 11.77 4.21
N PHE A 99 6.35 12.03 5.50
CA PHE A 99 5.56 13.15 6.02
C PHE A 99 5.95 14.53 5.46
N HIS A 100 7.17 14.72 4.97
CA HIS A 100 7.63 16.02 4.45
C HIS A 100 7.45 16.20 2.94
N LYS A 101 7.04 15.16 2.19
CA LYS A 101 6.87 15.23 0.73
C LYS A 101 5.42 15.42 0.32
N ASP A 102 5.17 15.84 -0.90
CA ASP A 102 3.81 16.04 -1.42
C ASP A 102 3.06 14.71 -1.61
N ASN A 103 1.73 14.75 -1.49
CA ASN A 103 0.92 13.58 -1.81
C ASN A 103 1.11 13.20 -3.29
N PRO A 104 1.07 11.90 -3.63
CA PRO A 104 1.10 11.49 -5.02
C PRO A 104 -0.07 12.07 -5.81
N THR A 105 0.24 12.65 -6.97
CA THR A 105 -0.78 13.10 -7.92
C THR A 105 -1.43 11.89 -8.60
N PRO A 106 -2.71 11.96 -9.01
CA PRO A 106 -3.33 10.89 -9.79
C PRO A 106 -2.47 10.52 -11.01
N GLY A 107 -2.26 9.22 -11.23
CA GLY A 107 -1.39 8.69 -12.27
C GLY A 107 0.11 8.65 -11.95
N ALA A 108 0.54 9.17 -10.80
CA ALA A 108 1.94 9.03 -10.36
C ALA A 108 2.34 7.56 -10.31
N ALA A 109 3.48 7.22 -10.92
CA ALA A 109 3.96 5.86 -11.05
C ALA A 109 4.88 5.47 -9.88
N PHE A 110 4.87 4.19 -9.53
CA PHE A 110 5.74 3.66 -8.49
C PHE A 110 6.47 2.39 -8.90
N SER A 111 7.62 2.15 -8.28
CA SER A 111 8.35 0.89 -8.34
C SER A 111 8.30 0.14 -7.01
N LEU A 112 8.37 -1.19 -7.07
CA LEU A 112 8.44 -2.02 -5.87
C LEU A 112 9.81 -1.90 -5.20
N ASP A 113 9.82 -1.76 -3.87
CA ASP A 113 11.03 -1.79 -3.04
C ASP A 113 11.12 -3.10 -2.24
N ALA A 114 12.34 -3.59 -2.04
CA ALA A 114 12.63 -4.77 -1.22
C ALA A 114 12.73 -4.51 0.28
N ASN A 115 12.72 -3.24 0.69
CA ASN A 115 12.70 -2.84 2.08
C ASN A 115 11.41 -3.31 2.77
N ARG A 116 11.58 -3.98 3.91
CA ARG A 116 10.53 -4.61 4.72
C ARG A 116 10.21 -3.84 6.00
N MET A 117 10.61 -2.57 6.08
CA MET A 117 10.46 -1.68 7.24
C MET A 117 9.04 -1.67 7.82
N PHE A 118 8.01 -1.78 6.97
CA PHE A 118 6.61 -1.67 7.37
C PHE A 118 5.87 -3.00 7.50
N ASP A 119 6.53 -4.14 7.24
CA ASP A 119 5.89 -5.47 7.21
C ASP A 119 5.19 -5.79 8.52
N ASN A 120 5.92 -5.74 9.63
CA ASN A 120 5.36 -6.02 10.95
C ASN A 120 4.34 -4.95 11.35
N LEU A 121 4.61 -3.68 11.02
CA LEU A 121 3.74 -2.56 11.36
C LEU A 121 2.32 -2.74 10.78
N LEU A 122 2.21 -2.93 9.46
CA LEU A 122 0.90 -3.08 8.83
C LEU A 122 0.28 -4.46 9.07
N THR A 123 1.09 -5.51 9.23
CA THR A 123 0.57 -6.83 9.61
C THR A 123 -0.11 -6.77 10.98
N GLU A 124 0.55 -6.24 12.01
CA GLU A 124 -0.01 -6.14 13.35
C GLU A 124 -1.13 -5.10 13.44
N GLY A 125 -1.00 -3.98 12.73
CA GLY A 125 -2.03 -2.95 12.66
C GLY A 125 -3.36 -3.48 12.11
N LYS A 126 -3.30 -4.29 11.04
CA LYS A 126 -4.49 -4.95 10.49
C LYS A 126 -5.08 -6.00 11.42
N LYS A 127 -4.25 -6.80 12.10
CA LYS A 127 -4.73 -7.79 13.10
C LYS A 127 -5.50 -7.11 14.23
N ARG A 128 -5.10 -5.91 14.63
CA ARG A 128 -5.77 -5.10 15.65
C ARG A 128 -6.98 -4.31 15.12
N ASN A 129 -7.29 -4.44 13.83
CA ASN A 129 -8.35 -3.70 13.15
C ASN A 129 -8.27 -2.19 13.39
N LEU A 130 -7.05 -1.64 13.33
CA LEU A 130 -6.85 -0.20 13.52
C LEU A 130 -7.48 0.61 12.39
N SER A 131 -7.90 1.83 12.71
CA SER A 131 -8.44 2.77 11.74
C SER A 131 -7.39 3.21 10.71
N GLN A 132 -7.87 3.73 9.58
CA GLN A 132 -7.01 4.35 8.57
C GLN A 132 -6.15 5.47 9.17
N GLN A 133 -6.71 6.26 10.08
CA GLN A 133 -6.04 7.35 10.77
C GLN A 133 -4.89 6.84 11.65
N ALA A 134 -5.14 5.80 12.45
CA ALA A 134 -4.12 5.21 13.29
C ALA A 134 -3.00 4.55 12.46
N LEU A 135 -3.34 3.89 11.35
CA LEU A 135 -2.35 3.28 10.46
C LEU A 135 -1.50 4.33 9.73
N GLN A 136 -2.11 5.40 9.21
CA GLN A 136 -1.37 6.50 8.58
C GLN A 136 -0.43 7.19 9.58
N ALA A 137 -0.90 7.45 10.81
CA ALA A 137 -0.07 8.00 11.87
C ALA A 137 1.12 7.09 12.19
N ALA A 138 0.88 5.78 12.32
CA ALA A 138 1.91 4.80 12.64
C ALA A 138 2.98 4.70 11.54
N VAL A 139 2.59 4.77 10.27
CA VAL A 139 3.53 4.79 9.13
C VAL A 139 4.44 6.02 9.23
N TRP A 140 3.89 7.22 9.39
CA TRP A 140 4.70 8.44 9.49
C TRP A 140 5.52 8.55 10.79
N MET A 141 5.05 7.99 11.91
CA MET A 141 5.87 7.84 13.11
C MET A 141 7.09 6.94 12.84
N THR A 142 6.91 5.88 12.06
CA THR A 142 7.97 4.92 11.76
C THR A 142 8.98 5.50 10.75
N SER A 143 8.53 6.26 9.75
CA SER A 143 9.39 6.83 8.70
C SER A 143 10.08 8.14 9.10
N ASP A 144 9.35 9.05 9.76
CA ASP A 144 9.77 10.45 9.95
C ASP A 144 9.70 10.91 11.41
N ASN A 145 9.33 10.03 12.35
CA ASN A 145 9.26 10.33 13.79
C ASN A 145 8.42 11.58 14.12
N ILE A 146 7.24 11.69 13.51
CA ILE A 146 6.37 12.87 13.63
C ILE A 146 5.72 13.02 15.02
N ALA A 147 5.40 14.26 15.40
CA ALA A 147 4.62 14.56 16.59
C ALA A 147 3.12 14.70 16.30
N PHE A 148 2.28 14.63 17.34
CA PHE A 148 0.80 14.72 17.22
C PHE A 148 0.34 16.03 16.56
N ALA A 149 1.03 17.13 16.88
CA ALA A 149 0.75 18.43 16.28
C ALA A 149 1.06 18.44 14.78
N ASP A 150 2.16 17.82 14.35
CA ASP A 150 2.53 17.73 12.94
C ASP A 150 1.54 16.87 12.16
N MET A 151 1.15 15.73 12.73
CA MET A 151 0.11 14.88 12.17
C MET A 151 -1.17 15.67 11.91
N ASN A 152 -1.70 16.37 12.92
CA ASN A 152 -2.97 17.09 12.82
C ASN A 152 -2.94 18.31 11.89
N ARG A 153 -1.76 18.85 11.56
CA ARG A 153 -1.64 19.89 10.51
C ARG A 153 -1.93 19.36 9.11
N ARG A 154 -1.74 18.06 8.88
CA ARG A 154 -1.81 17.45 7.54
C ARG A 154 -2.90 16.40 7.39
N PHE A 155 -3.12 15.60 8.41
CA PHE A 155 -4.11 14.53 8.45
C PHE A 155 -4.70 14.45 9.86
N PRO A 156 -5.89 15.04 10.10
CA PRO A 156 -6.50 15.06 11.42
C PRO A 156 -6.66 13.66 12.01
N VAL A 157 -6.27 13.51 13.27
CA VAL A 157 -6.36 12.26 14.01
C VAL A 157 -6.80 12.56 15.44
N ASN A 158 -7.76 11.79 15.96
CA ASN A 158 -8.18 11.94 17.35
C ASN A 158 -7.14 11.30 18.29
N GLN A 159 -7.27 11.58 19.59
CA GLN A 159 -6.32 11.09 20.59
C GLN A 159 -6.30 9.55 20.71
N ALA A 160 -7.45 8.88 20.49
CA ALA A 160 -7.52 7.42 20.58
C ALA A 160 -6.74 6.75 19.45
N ASP A 161 -6.90 7.22 18.21
CA ASP A 161 -6.16 6.76 17.04
C ASP A 161 -4.66 7.04 17.16
N TRP A 162 -4.29 8.22 17.69
CA TRP A 162 -2.89 8.55 17.97
C TRP A 162 -2.27 7.61 18.99
N ASN A 163 -2.96 7.36 20.11
CA ASN A 163 -2.48 6.44 21.14
C ASN A 163 -2.35 5.01 20.60
N ALA A 164 -3.30 4.57 19.77
CA ALA A 164 -3.27 3.27 19.11
C ALA A 164 -2.07 3.15 18.16
N ALA A 165 -1.78 4.20 17.37
CA ALA A 165 -0.61 4.26 16.51
C ALA A 165 0.70 4.15 17.31
N GLN A 166 0.85 4.91 18.40
CA GLN A 166 2.03 4.84 19.27
C GLN A 166 2.18 3.46 19.93
N ALA A 167 1.08 2.83 20.33
CA ALA A 167 1.10 1.47 20.88
C ALA A 167 1.51 0.44 19.82
N LEU A 168 1.07 0.61 18.57
CA LEU A 168 1.48 -0.24 17.45
C LEU A 168 2.97 -0.11 17.18
N VAL A 169 3.49 1.10 16.97
CA VAL A 169 4.91 1.35 16.67
C VAL A 169 5.80 0.75 17.76
N ARG A 170 5.48 0.99 19.05
CA ARG A 170 6.24 0.42 20.18
C ARG A 170 6.23 -1.11 20.23
N SER A 171 5.17 -1.74 19.73
CA SER A 171 5.05 -3.20 19.75
C SER A 171 5.85 -3.91 18.66
N VAL A 172 6.18 -3.21 17.56
CA VAL A 172 6.91 -3.78 16.41
C VAL A 172 8.35 -3.28 16.28
N ALA A 173 8.75 -2.28 17.08
CA ALA A 173 10.11 -1.75 17.13
C ALA A 173 11.10 -2.64 17.93
N ARG A 174 10.76 -3.91 18.15
CA ARG A 174 11.58 -4.89 18.89
C ARG A 174 12.27 -5.86 17.95
#